data_AF-C6SKG6-F1
#
_entry.id   AF-C6SKG6-F1
#
_cell.length_a   1.000
_cell.length_b   1.000
_cell.length_c   1.000
_cell.angle_alpha   90.00
_cell.angle_beta   90.00
_cell.angle_gamma   90.00
#
_symmetry.space_group_name_H-M   'P 1'
#
loop_
_entity.id
_entity.type
_entity.pdbx_description
1 polymer ?
#
loop_
_entity_poly.entity_id
_entity_poly.type
_entity_poly.pdbx_seq_one_letter_code
_entity_poly.pdbx_strand_id
1 'polypeptide(L)'
;MAGILTVFGFDIPHGIVWLVFIFVILATFIAMWIGNPLIRYNYENEKLNGDYRYSLIRVRDHAESVAFYNGEKHEYDQLSDRFKAIIRNRWRIARQSVCLSGFNDMFTNGIKLFPIILQAPRLFAGQIKIGDIQQTVQAFARLQNALSFFRMFYNKFTAYRARLERLYGFLLSTEEQHSAQQPEISEVSDGIALECKAAAAFARIGGSFCTAEA
;
A
#
# COMPACT_ATOMS: atom_id res chain seq x y z
N MET A 1 -19.89 -3.59 -40.97
CA MET A 1 -20.34 -4.17 -39.69
C MET A 1 -19.84 -3.37 -38.49
N ALA A 2 -19.81 -2.04 -38.60
CA ALA A 2 -19.73 -1.12 -37.47
C ALA A 2 -20.82 -0.09 -37.77
N GLY A 3 -22.02 -0.36 -37.26
CA GLY A 3 -23.17 0.50 -37.53
C GLY A 3 -22.97 1.83 -36.81
N ILE A 4 -23.03 2.93 -37.56
CA ILE A 4 -23.13 4.29 -37.03
C ILE A 4 -24.18 4.31 -35.92
N LEU A 5 -23.77 4.83 -34.76
CA LEU A 5 -24.63 5.02 -33.60
C LEU A 5 -24.82 6.51 -33.45
N THR A 6 -25.96 7.00 -33.92
CA THR A 6 -26.39 8.38 -33.72
C THR A 6 -26.78 8.58 -32.27
N VAL A 7 -25.91 9.21 -31.49
CA VAL A 7 -26.21 9.70 -30.14
C VAL A 7 -26.18 11.23 -30.23
N PHE A 8 -27.29 11.89 -29.87
CA PHE A 8 -27.41 13.35 -29.85
C PHE A 8 -27.13 14.08 -31.18
N GLY A 9 -27.45 13.48 -32.33
CA GLY A 9 -27.40 14.17 -33.63
C GLY A 9 -26.00 14.43 -34.20
N PHE A 10 -24.94 13.87 -33.61
CA PHE A 10 -23.58 13.90 -34.18
C PHE A 10 -23.18 12.52 -34.69
N ASP A 11 -22.87 12.42 -35.99
CA ASP A 11 -22.34 11.22 -36.63
C ASP A 11 -20.85 11.04 -36.28
N ILE A 12 -20.57 10.33 -35.19
CA ILE A 12 -19.21 9.95 -34.81
C ILE A 12 -18.94 8.51 -35.28
N PRO A 13 -18.22 8.29 -36.40
CA PRO A 13 -17.72 6.96 -36.72
C PRO A 13 -16.84 6.46 -35.57
N HIS A 14 -17.08 5.24 -35.06
CA HIS A 14 -16.45 4.66 -33.86
C HIS A 14 -16.87 5.28 -32.49
N GLY A 15 -18.02 5.95 -32.38
CA GLY A 15 -18.49 6.55 -31.11
C GLY A 15 -18.59 5.58 -29.93
N ILE A 16 -18.91 4.30 -30.18
CA ILE A 16 -18.91 3.25 -29.13
C ILE A 16 -17.54 3.10 -28.48
N VAL A 17 -16.45 3.19 -29.26
CA VAL A 17 -15.07 3.00 -28.77
C VAL A 17 -14.66 4.13 -27.82
N TRP A 18 -14.91 5.38 -28.21
CA TRP A 18 -14.63 6.54 -27.36
C TRP A 18 -15.45 6.53 -26.06
N LEU A 19 -16.69 6.09 -26.13
CA LEU A 19 -17.55 5.93 -24.95
C LEU A 19 -16.96 4.90 -23.97
N VAL A 20 -16.41 3.77 -24.48
CA VAL A 20 -15.70 2.79 -23.64
C VAL A 20 -14.51 3.44 -22.94
N PHE A 21 -13.68 4.18 -23.67
CA PHE A 21 -12.48 4.80 -23.12
C PHE A 21 -12.81 5.78 -21.99
N ILE A 22 -13.75 6.69 -22.22
CA ILE A 22 -14.18 7.66 -21.20
C ILE A 22 -14.71 6.93 -19.96
N PHE A 23 -15.52 5.89 -20.15
CA PHE A 23 -16.11 5.13 -19.05
C PHE A 23 -15.07 4.35 -18.25
N VAL A 24 -14.09 3.72 -18.91
CA VAL A 24 -12.98 3.00 -18.25
C VAL A 24 -12.08 3.95 -17.47
N ILE A 25 -11.76 5.12 -18.03
CA ILE A 25 -10.97 6.15 -17.35
C ILE A 25 -11.72 6.65 -16.12
N LEU A 26 -13.00 7.00 -16.26
CA LEU A 26 -13.83 7.51 -15.16
C LEU A 26 -13.93 6.48 -14.02
N ALA A 27 -14.16 5.22 -14.35
CA ALA A 27 -14.26 4.18 -13.34
C ALA A 27 -12.94 3.84 -12.66
N THR A 28 -11.83 3.90 -13.41
CA THR A 28 -10.49 3.76 -12.84
C THR A 28 -10.21 4.90 -11.85
N PHE A 29 -10.61 6.13 -12.19
CA PHE A 29 -10.51 7.28 -11.30
C PHE A 29 -11.35 7.11 -10.03
N ILE A 30 -12.62 6.69 -10.16
CA ILE A 30 -13.50 6.44 -9.00
C ILE A 30 -12.94 5.30 -8.13
N ALA A 31 -12.45 4.21 -8.73
CA ALA A 31 -11.85 3.10 -7.99
C ALA A 31 -10.59 3.55 -7.20
N MET A 32 -9.73 4.37 -7.81
CA MET A 32 -8.57 4.93 -7.12
C MET A 32 -8.98 5.85 -5.96
N TRP A 33 -10.01 6.67 -6.17
CA TRP A 33 -10.51 7.58 -5.14
C TRP A 33 -11.11 6.82 -3.94
N ILE A 34 -11.88 5.77 -4.20
CA ILE A 34 -12.42 4.86 -3.15
C ILE A 34 -11.28 4.07 -2.48
N GLY A 35 -10.25 3.65 -3.21
CA GLY A 35 -9.16 2.84 -2.67
C GLY A 35 -8.15 3.61 -1.81
N ASN A 36 -7.96 4.91 -2.06
CA ASN A 36 -6.95 5.73 -1.39
C ASN A 36 -6.97 5.69 0.17
N PRO A 37 -8.12 5.84 0.86
CA PRO A 37 -8.15 5.79 2.33
C PRO A 37 -7.74 4.43 2.92
N LEU A 38 -7.77 3.35 2.13
CA LEU A 38 -7.41 2.01 2.58
C LEU A 38 -5.92 1.91 2.97
N ILE A 39 -5.04 2.69 2.32
CA ILE A 39 -3.62 2.74 2.66
C ILE A 39 -3.41 3.24 4.10
N ARG A 40 -4.10 4.34 4.44
CA ARG A 40 -4.05 4.92 5.79
C ARG A 40 -4.58 3.97 6.85
N TYR A 41 -5.71 3.31 6.61
CA TYR A 41 -6.28 2.36 7.59
C TYR A 41 -5.39 1.14 7.81
N ASN A 42 -4.73 0.62 6.77
CA ASN A 42 -3.78 -0.49 6.92
C ASN A 42 -2.55 -0.06 7.71
N TYR A 43 -2.00 1.13 7.44
CA TYR A 43 -0.90 1.67 8.24
C TYR A 43 -1.29 1.83 9.72
N GLU A 44 -2.46 2.41 9.99
CA GLU A 44 -3.01 2.50 11.35
C GLU A 44 -3.21 1.10 11.98
N ASN A 45 -3.49 0.07 11.19
CA ASN A 45 -3.65 -1.31 11.68
C ASN A 45 -2.33 -1.88 12.18
N GLU A 46 -1.27 -1.77 11.39
CA GLU A 46 0.06 -2.25 11.76
C GLU A 46 0.57 -1.54 13.00
N LYS A 47 0.39 -0.21 13.07
CA LYS A 47 0.76 0.58 14.25
C LYS A 47 0.01 0.11 15.51
N LEU A 48 -1.32 0.00 15.44
CA LEU A 48 -2.13 -0.41 16.61
C LEU A 48 -1.80 -1.84 17.07
N ASN A 49 -1.55 -2.77 16.14
CA ASN A 49 -1.11 -4.13 16.50
C ASN A 49 0.28 -4.13 17.14
N GLY A 50 1.21 -3.32 16.62
CA GLY A 50 2.54 -3.13 17.21
C GLY A 50 2.46 -2.60 18.65
N ASP A 51 1.70 -1.51 18.85
CA ASP A 51 1.51 -0.89 20.16
C ASP A 51 0.86 -1.87 21.16
N TYR A 52 -0.12 -2.66 20.73
CA TYR A 52 -0.76 -3.67 21.58
C TYR A 52 0.19 -4.81 21.96
N ARG A 53 0.97 -5.34 21.00
CA ARG A 53 1.98 -6.36 21.27
C ARG A 53 3.06 -5.88 22.24
N TYR A 54 3.53 -4.65 22.07
CA TYR A 54 4.47 -4.03 23.00
C TYR A 54 3.87 -3.90 24.41
N SER A 55 2.59 -3.50 24.51
CA SER A 55 1.91 -3.36 25.81
C SER A 55 1.83 -4.69 26.57
N LEU A 56 1.55 -5.78 25.86
CA LEU A 56 1.51 -7.13 26.43
C LEU A 56 2.89 -7.53 26.98
N ILE A 57 3.96 -7.27 26.23
CA ILE A 57 5.33 -7.55 26.64
C ILE A 57 5.69 -6.72 27.89
N ARG A 58 5.37 -5.42 27.89
CA ARG A 58 5.61 -4.52 29.03
C ARG A 58 4.94 -5.02 30.31
N VAL A 59 3.67 -5.43 30.24
CA VAL A 59 2.94 -5.94 31.41
C VAL A 59 3.56 -7.24 31.92
N ARG A 60 4.00 -8.13 31.02
CA ARG A 60 4.72 -9.36 31.38
C ARG A 60 6.04 -9.07 32.08
N ASP A 61 6.84 -8.14 31.54
CA ASP A 61 8.17 -7.82 32.06
C ASP A 61 8.12 -7.08 33.42
N HIS A 62 6.98 -6.44 33.74
CA HIS A 62 6.75 -5.74 35.01
C HIS A 62 5.66 -6.37 35.89
N ALA A 63 5.38 -7.67 35.72
CA ALA A 63 4.28 -8.36 36.40
C ALA A 63 4.41 -8.33 37.94
N GLU A 64 5.63 -8.37 38.48
CA GLU A 64 5.88 -8.29 39.92
C GLU A 64 5.45 -6.95 40.51
N SER A 65 5.79 -5.83 39.85
CA SER A 65 5.36 -4.50 40.27
C SER A 65 3.84 -4.35 40.17
N VAL A 66 3.21 -4.88 39.11
CA VAL A 66 1.75 -4.85 38.95
C VAL A 66 1.06 -5.61 40.08
N ALA A 67 1.59 -6.78 40.48
CA ALA A 67 1.07 -7.55 41.60
C ALA A 67 1.28 -6.83 42.94
N PHE A 68 2.46 -6.24 43.16
CA PHE A 68 2.78 -5.53 44.40
C PHE A 68 1.87 -4.32 44.65
N TYR A 69 1.51 -3.58 43.58
CA TYR A 69 0.63 -2.42 43.65
C TYR A 69 -0.86 -2.73 43.40
N ASN A 70 -1.27 -4.01 43.27
CA ASN A 70 -2.63 -4.41 42.88
C ASN A 70 -3.15 -3.66 41.62
N GLY A 71 -2.26 -3.42 40.65
CA GLY A 71 -2.53 -2.64 39.43
C GLY A 71 -3.22 -3.41 38.29
N GLU A 72 -3.58 -4.67 38.52
CA GLU A 72 -4.08 -5.62 37.50
C GLU A 72 -5.28 -5.09 36.70
N LYS A 73 -6.26 -4.49 37.39
CA LYS A 73 -7.48 -3.97 36.76
C LYS A 73 -7.17 -2.80 35.82
N HIS A 74 -6.24 -1.93 36.23
CA HIS A 74 -5.85 -0.78 35.44
C HIS A 74 -5.12 -1.20 34.15
N GLU A 75 -4.18 -2.15 34.24
CA GLU A 75 -3.50 -2.68 33.06
C GLU A 75 -4.46 -3.44 32.14
N TYR A 76 -5.41 -4.21 32.70
CA TYR A 76 -6.44 -4.89 31.93
C TYR A 76 -7.33 -3.92 31.15
N ASP A 77 -7.83 -2.86 31.80
CA ASP A 77 -8.67 -1.84 31.17
C ASP A 77 -7.90 -1.12 30.05
N GLN A 78 -6.62 -0.78 30.29
CA GLN A 78 -5.77 -0.16 29.29
C GLN A 78 -5.53 -1.07 28.07
N LEU A 79 -5.26 -2.36 28.27
CA LEU A 79 -5.11 -3.33 27.19
C LEU A 79 -6.42 -3.54 26.42
N SER A 80 -7.54 -3.62 27.13
CA SER A 80 -8.88 -3.75 26.55
C SER A 80 -9.19 -2.57 25.63
N ASP A 81 -8.86 -1.34 26.03
CA ASP A 81 -9.10 -0.16 25.22
C ASP A 81 -8.23 -0.09 23.96
N ARG A 82 -6.96 -0.51 24.06
CA ARG A 82 -6.08 -0.69 22.89
C ARG A 82 -6.64 -1.75 21.93
N PHE A 83 -7.14 -2.87 22.45
CA PHE A 83 -7.76 -3.91 21.64
C PHE A 83 -9.04 -3.44 20.95
N LYS A 84 -9.90 -2.69 21.64
CA LYS A 84 -11.08 -2.04 21.03
C LYS A 84 -10.68 -1.10 19.89
N ALA A 85 -9.56 -0.37 20.01
CA ALA A 85 -9.06 0.48 18.94
C ALA A 85 -8.68 -0.32 17.68
N ILE A 86 -8.05 -1.49 17.84
CA ILE A 86 -7.75 -2.43 16.73
C ILE A 86 -9.06 -2.87 16.05
N ILE A 87 -10.06 -3.27 16.83
CA ILE A 87 -11.37 -3.70 16.29
C ILE A 87 -12.05 -2.57 15.51
N ARG A 88 -12.07 -1.35 16.05
CA ARG A 88 -12.65 -0.18 15.36
C ARG A 88 -11.95 0.08 14.03
N ASN A 89 -10.62 -0.01 13.97
CA ASN A 89 -9.89 0.17 12.72
C ASN A 89 -10.16 -0.97 11.73
N ARG A 90 -10.24 -2.23 12.20
CA ARG A 90 -10.62 -3.37 11.34
C ARG A 90 -11.99 -3.20 10.70
N TRP A 91 -12.98 -2.65 11.41
CA TRP A 91 -14.28 -2.34 10.84
C TRP A 91 -14.21 -1.28 9.73
N ARG A 92 -13.35 -0.26 9.87
CA ARG A 92 -13.11 0.74 8.81
C ARG A 92 -12.51 0.09 7.57
N ILE A 93 -11.52 -0.79 7.74
CA ILE A 93 -10.90 -1.55 6.65
C ILE A 93 -11.94 -2.42 5.96
N ALA A 94 -12.73 -3.19 6.73
CA ALA A 94 -13.75 -4.08 6.19
C ALA A 94 -14.81 -3.31 5.37
N ARG A 95 -15.35 -2.21 5.92
CA ARG A 95 -16.35 -1.38 5.22
C ARG A 95 -15.79 -0.80 3.91
N GLN A 96 -14.56 -0.30 3.94
CA GLN A 96 -13.91 0.26 2.76
C GLN A 96 -13.61 -0.82 1.72
N SER A 97 -13.16 -2.00 2.16
CA SER A 97 -12.90 -3.14 1.29
C SER A 97 -14.19 -3.64 0.62
N VAL A 98 -15.30 -3.74 1.36
CA VAL A 98 -16.61 -4.12 0.80
C VAL A 98 -17.09 -3.08 -0.21
N CYS A 99 -16.90 -1.79 0.07
CA CYS A 99 -17.26 -0.72 -0.87
C CYS A 99 -16.43 -0.80 -2.16
N LEU A 100 -15.11 -1.00 -2.05
CA LEU A 100 -14.22 -1.13 -3.20
C LEU A 100 -14.51 -2.39 -4.02
N SER A 101 -14.69 -3.54 -3.38
CA SER A 101 -15.03 -4.79 -4.04
C SER A 101 -16.41 -4.70 -4.71
N GLY A 102 -17.41 -4.19 -3.99
CA GLY A 102 -18.76 -3.98 -4.53
C GLY A 102 -18.77 -3.04 -5.74
N PHE A 103 -18.00 -1.95 -5.71
CA PHE A 103 -17.82 -1.08 -6.88
C PHE A 103 -17.19 -1.82 -8.06
N ASN A 104 -16.14 -2.61 -7.83
CA ASN A 104 -15.51 -3.41 -8.90
C ASN A 104 -16.47 -4.45 -9.48
N ASP A 105 -17.26 -5.11 -8.65
CA ASP A 105 -18.22 -6.13 -9.08
C ASP A 105 -19.38 -5.52 -9.87
N MET A 106 -19.97 -4.42 -9.36
CA MET A 106 -21.02 -3.67 -10.07
C MET A 106 -20.50 -3.13 -11.40
N PHE A 107 -19.29 -2.59 -11.43
CA PHE A 107 -18.70 -2.07 -12.66
C PHE A 107 -18.44 -3.18 -13.68
N THR A 108 -17.78 -4.26 -13.27
CA THR A 108 -17.41 -5.38 -14.16
C THR A 108 -18.64 -6.09 -14.74
N ASN A 109 -19.69 -6.25 -13.94
CA ASN A 109 -20.92 -6.88 -14.41
C ASN A 109 -21.85 -5.89 -15.14
N GLY A 110 -21.92 -4.64 -14.69
CA GLY A 110 -22.76 -3.61 -15.30
C GLY A 110 -22.34 -3.25 -16.72
N ILE A 111 -21.03 -3.24 -17.00
CA ILE A 111 -20.52 -2.97 -18.36
C ILE A 111 -21.03 -3.96 -19.39
N LYS A 112 -21.25 -5.23 -19.01
CA LYS A 112 -21.76 -6.24 -19.95
C LYS A 112 -23.18 -5.92 -20.43
N LEU A 113 -23.95 -5.16 -19.65
CA LEU A 113 -25.32 -4.75 -19.98
C LEU A 113 -25.36 -3.54 -20.91
N PHE A 114 -24.32 -2.69 -20.89
CA PHE A 114 -24.26 -1.46 -21.68
C PHE A 114 -24.42 -1.69 -23.19
N PRO A 115 -23.73 -2.67 -23.82
CA PRO A 115 -23.92 -3.00 -25.23
C PRO A 115 -25.33 -3.50 -25.55
N ILE A 116 -26.02 -4.14 -24.61
CA ILE A 116 -27.37 -4.67 -24.80
C ILE A 116 -28.37 -3.51 -24.84
N ILE A 117 -28.31 -2.59 -23.87
CA ILE A 117 -29.19 -1.42 -23.80
C ILE A 117 -29.04 -0.56 -25.06
N LEU A 118 -27.81 -0.36 -25.51
CA LEU A 118 -27.48 0.49 -26.64
C LEU A 118 -27.86 -0.14 -28.00
N GLN A 119 -27.87 -1.48 -28.09
CA GLN A 119 -28.33 -2.22 -29.28
C GLN A 119 -29.82 -2.60 -29.25
N ALA A 120 -30.49 -2.54 -28.10
CA ALA A 120 -31.90 -2.89 -27.95
C ALA A 120 -32.83 -2.19 -28.97
N PRO A 121 -32.71 -0.87 -29.26
CA PRO A 121 -33.58 -0.22 -30.23
C PRO A 121 -33.42 -0.79 -31.64
N ARG A 122 -32.19 -1.14 -32.03
CA ARG A 122 -31.89 -1.72 -33.35
C ARG A 122 -32.34 -3.18 -33.46
N LEU A 123 -32.32 -3.91 -32.35
CA LEU A 123 -32.88 -5.27 -32.26
C LEU A 123 -34.40 -5.25 -32.47
N PHE A 124 -35.11 -4.35 -31.78
CA PHE A 124 -36.56 -4.22 -31.91
C PHE A 124 -36.97 -3.64 -33.26
N ALA A 125 -36.11 -2.85 -33.91
CA ALA A 125 -36.28 -2.41 -35.28
C ALA A 125 -35.97 -3.49 -36.35
N GLY A 126 -35.58 -4.71 -35.94
CA GLY A 126 -35.28 -5.83 -36.84
C GLY A 126 -33.99 -5.70 -37.65
N GLN A 127 -33.15 -4.69 -37.36
CA GLN A 127 -31.94 -4.39 -38.13
C GLN A 127 -30.76 -5.32 -37.82
N ILE A 128 -30.81 -6.02 -36.68
CA ILE A 128 -29.75 -6.89 -36.16
C ILE A 128 -30.35 -8.10 -35.44
N LYS A 129 -29.63 -9.23 -35.46
CA LYS A 129 -30.05 -10.46 -34.77
C LYS A 129 -29.46 -10.52 -33.36
N ILE A 130 -30.03 -11.35 -32.49
CA ILE A 130 -29.52 -11.62 -31.14
C ILE A 130 -28.05 -12.10 -31.18
N GLY A 131 -27.65 -12.83 -32.23
CA GLY A 131 -26.26 -13.28 -32.43
C GLY A 131 -25.26 -12.14 -32.58
N ASP A 132 -25.65 -11.04 -33.25
CA ASP A 132 -24.78 -9.88 -33.47
C ASP A 132 -24.53 -9.11 -32.16
N ILE A 133 -25.52 -9.10 -31.25
CA ILE A 133 -25.38 -8.51 -29.91
C ILE A 133 -24.35 -9.29 -29.10
N GLN A 134 -24.39 -10.63 -29.13
CA GLN A 134 -23.44 -11.45 -28.38
C GLN A 134 -22.00 -11.30 -28.89
N GLN A 135 -21.80 -11.19 -30.21
CA GLN A 135 -20.47 -10.90 -30.76
C GLN A 135 -19.93 -9.55 -30.28
N THR A 136 -20.79 -8.54 -30.25
CA THR A 136 -20.43 -7.21 -29.76
C THR A 136 -20.07 -7.22 -28.28
N VAL A 137 -20.84 -7.92 -27.44
CA VAL A 137 -20.55 -8.07 -25.99
C VAL A 137 -19.19 -8.75 -25.78
N GLN A 138 -18.88 -9.81 -26.53
CA GLN A 138 -17.60 -10.50 -26.41
C GLN A 138 -16.42 -9.64 -26.87
N ALA A 139 -16.56 -8.94 -28.00
CA ALA A 139 -15.53 -8.02 -28.49
C ALA A 139 -15.26 -6.89 -27.47
N PHE A 140 -16.33 -6.36 -26.87
CA PHE A 140 -16.24 -5.34 -25.83
C PHE A 140 -15.53 -5.84 -24.57
N ALA A 141 -15.88 -7.04 -24.10
CA ALA A 141 -15.24 -7.65 -22.94
C ALA A 141 -13.74 -7.90 -23.18
N ARG A 142 -13.35 -8.32 -24.40
CA ARG A 142 -11.94 -8.49 -24.77
C ARG A 142 -11.19 -7.16 -24.73
N LEU A 143 -11.77 -6.09 -25.29
CA LEU A 143 -11.17 -4.75 -25.25
C LEU A 143 -11.00 -4.24 -23.81
N GLN A 144 -12.04 -4.38 -22.98
CA GLN A 144 -12.01 -4.00 -21.57
C GLN A 144 -10.93 -4.76 -20.80
N ASN A 145 -10.79 -6.06 -21.04
CA ASN A 145 -9.75 -6.88 -20.40
C ASN A 145 -8.34 -6.44 -20.83
N ALA A 146 -8.14 -6.15 -22.12
CA ALA A 146 -6.87 -5.64 -22.63
C ALA A 146 -6.50 -4.28 -22.01
N LEU A 147 -7.46 -3.36 -21.84
CA LEU A 147 -7.22 -2.09 -21.16
C LEU A 147 -6.99 -2.25 -19.64
N SER A 148 -7.70 -3.18 -19.01
CA SER A 148 -7.55 -3.48 -17.57
C SER A 148 -6.19 -4.07 -17.22
N PHE A 149 -5.51 -4.72 -18.18
CA PHE A 149 -4.14 -5.19 -18.01
C PHE A 149 -3.19 -4.06 -17.60
N PHE A 150 -3.28 -2.87 -18.23
CA PHE A 150 -2.41 -1.74 -17.90
C PHE A 150 -2.59 -1.29 -16.45
N ARG A 151 -3.85 -1.20 -15.97
CA ARG A 151 -4.16 -0.90 -14.57
C ARG A 151 -3.56 -1.92 -13.61
N MET A 152 -3.68 -3.21 -13.92
CA MET A 152 -3.17 -4.29 -13.06
C MET A 152 -1.64 -4.40 -13.09
N PHE A 153 -1.03 -4.15 -14.25
CA PHE A 153 0.42 -4.17 -14.45
C PHE A 153 1.12 -3.02 -13.72
N TYR A 154 0.47 -1.85 -13.61
CA TYR A 154 1.05 -0.67 -12.96
C TYR A 154 1.55 -0.95 -11.53
N ASN A 155 0.78 -1.70 -10.72
CA ASN A 155 1.20 -2.09 -9.37
C ASN A 155 2.45 -2.99 -9.37
N LYS A 156 2.58 -3.88 -10.36
CA LYS A 156 3.79 -4.72 -10.51
C LYS A 156 4.98 -3.89 -10.97
N PHE A 157 4.74 -2.95 -11.89
CA PHE A 157 5.76 -2.05 -12.40
C PHE A 157 6.33 -1.14 -11.30
N THR A 158 5.50 -0.54 -10.45
CA THR A 158 5.98 0.31 -9.34
C THR A 158 6.74 -0.49 -8.30
N ALA A 159 6.32 -1.72 -7.99
CA ALA A 159 7.06 -2.62 -7.11
C ALA A 159 8.42 -3.02 -7.70
N TYR A 160 8.49 -3.30 -9.01
CA TYR A 160 9.75 -3.56 -9.71
C TYR A 160 10.67 -2.34 -9.67
N ARG A 161 10.14 -1.15 -9.97
CA ARG A 161 10.88 0.12 -9.87
C ARG A 161 11.46 0.34 -8.47
N ALA A 162 10.67 0.15 -7.42
CA ALA A 162 11.13 0.32 -6.03
C ALA A 162 12.24 -0.69 -5.64
N ARG A 163 12.31 -1.86 -6.30
CA ARG A 163 13.41 -2.81 -6.13
C ARG A 163 14.65 -2.38 -6.90
N LEU A 164 14.48 -1.94 -8.16
CA LEU A 164 15.57 -1.39 -8.96
C LEU A 164 16.21 -0.18 -8.27
N GLU A 165 15.41 0.72 -7.70
CA GLU A 165 15.89 1.93 -7.04
C GLU A 165 16.71 1.60 -5.78
N ARG A 166 16.29 0.57 -5.02
CA ARG A 166 17.08 0.02 -3.91
C ARG A 166 18.38 -0.64 -4.37
N LEU A 167 18.35 -1.41 -5.46
CA LEU A 167 19.55 -2.05 -6.02
C LEU A 167 20.54 -1.02 -6.57
N TYR A 168 20.04 -0.02 -7.27
CA TYR A 168 20.83 1.10 -7.78
C TYR A 168 21.47 1.89 -6.64
N GLY A 169 20.71 2.21 -5.59
CA GLY A 169 21.23 2.84 -4.38
C GLY A 169 22.30 2.00 -3.67
N PHE A 170 22.13 0.67 -3.62
CA PHE A 170 23.14 -0.24 -3.08
C PHE A 170 24.45 -0.23 -3.90
N LEU A 171 24.37 -0.28 -5.23
CA LEU A 171 25.54 -0.23 -6.11
C LEU A 171 26.29 1.11 -5.96
N LEU A 172 25.56 2.23 -5.96
CA LEU A 172 26.13 3.56 -5.70
C LEU A 172 26.86 3.63 -4.36
N SER A 173 26.24 3.12 -3.28
CA SER A 173 26.88 3.12 -1.96
C SER A 173 28.13 2.26 -1.88
N THR A 174 28.23 1.21 -2.70
CA THR A 174 29.43 0.35 -2.77
C THR A 174 30.54 1.02 -3.57
N GLU A 175 30.20 1.77 -4.62
CA GLU A 175 31.16 2.52 -5.44
C GLU A 175 31.71 3.74 -4.69
N GLU A 176 30.88 4.47 -3.92
CA GLU A 176 31.33 5.57 -3.06
C GLU A 176 32.20 5.10 -1.88
N GLN A 177 32.00 3.87 -1.37
CA GLN A 177 32.78 3.35 -0.22
C GLN A 177 34.26 3.09 -0.53
N HIS A 178 34.70 3.13 -1.79
CA HIS A 178 36.15 3.19 -2.10
C HIS A 178 36.80 4.53 -1.76
N SER A 179 36.02 5.56 -1.39
CA SER A 179 36.50 6.88 -0.95
C SER A 179 36.41 7.09 0.57
N ALA A 180 35.94 6.09 1.33
CA ALA A 180 35.96 6.18 2.79
C ALA A 180 37.42 6.10 3.27
N GLN A 181 37.86 7.15 3.95
CA GLN A 181 39.22 7.36 4.43
C GLN A 181 39.78 6.09 5.07
N GLN A 182 40.80 5.54 4.42
CA GLN A 182 41.57 4.41 4.90
C GLN A 182 42.02 4.71 6.33
N PRO A 183 41.84 3.80 7.32
CA PRO A 183 42.30 4.05 8.67
C PRO A 183 43.80 4.38 8.60
N GLU A 184 44.19 5.51 9.19
CA GLU A 184 45.58 5.91 9.31
C GLU A 184 46.27 4.91 10.25
N ILE A 185 46.87 3.87 9.66
CA ILE A 185 47.68 2.90 10.41
C ILE A 185 49.02 3.58 10.66
N SER A 186 49.16 4.20 11.83
CA SER A 186 50.46 4.55 12.38
C SER A 186 51.02 3.36 13.15
N GLU A 187 52.11 2.77 12.65
CA GLU A 187 52.95 1.86 13.44
C GLU A 187 53.70 2.69 14.49
N VAL A 188 53.30 2.55 15.76
CA VAL A 188 54.05 3.07 16.90
C VAL A 188 55.06 2.00 17.32
N SER A 189 56.28 2.11 16.80
CA SER A 189 57.44 1.34 17.27
C SER A 189 58.03 2.00 18.52
N ASP A 190 57.39 1.77 19.67
CA ASP A 190 58.03 1.59 20.98
C ASP A 190 56.97 1.74 22.09
N GLY A 191 56.76 0.65 22.84
CA GLY A 191 55.99 0.62 24.08
C GLY A 191 54.48 0.87 23.93
N ILE A 192 53.66 -0.16 24.16
CA ILE A 192 52.20 -0.01 24.25
C ILE A 192 51.86 0.76 25.53
N ALA A 193 51.83 2.09 25.45
CA ALA A 193 51.13 2.94 26.40
C ALA A 193 49.75 3.23 25.83
N LEU A 194 48.72 2.52 26.32
CA LEU A 194 47.33 2.82 26.02
C LEU A 194 46.94 4.12 26.72
N GLU A 195 47.28 5.27 26.13
CA GLU A 195 46.62 6.53 26.48
C GLU A 195 45.20 6.51 25.88
N CYS A 196 44.22 6.24 26.73
CA CYS A 196 42.81 6.34 26.40
C CYS A 196 42.43 7.82 26.17
N LYS A 197 42.69 8.35 24.97
CA LYS A 197 42.23 9.69 24.54
C LYS A 197 40.71 9.82 24.39
N ALA A 198 39.92 8.84 24.82
CA ALA A 198 38.48 8.97 24.99
C ALA A 198 38.09 9.58 26.35
N ALA A 199 39.02 9.72 27.31
CA ALA A 199 38.72 10.28 28.62
C ALA A 199 38.45 11.80 28.59
N ALA A 200 38.99 12.54 27.62
CA ALA A 200 38.82 14.00 27.55
C ALA A 200 37.42 14.45 27.09
N ALA A 201 36.70 13.61 26.34
CA ALA A 201 35.32 13.93 25.93
C ALA A 201 34.29 13.59 27.03
N PHE A 202 34.60 12.63 27.90
CA PHE A 202 33.66 12.15 28.92
C PHE A 202 33.82 12.83 30.28
N ALA A 203 34.95 13.47 30.57
CA ALA A 203 35.17 14.25 31.80
C ALA A 203 34.32 15.54 31.92
N ARG A 204 33.48 15.86 30.92
CA ARG A 204 32.55 17.01 30.97
C ARG A 204 31.15 16.66 31.49
N ILE A 205 30.85 15.38 31.72
CA ILE A 205 29.56 14.93 32.27
C ILE A 205 29.86 14.04 33.47
N GLY A 206 29.87 14.66 34.66
CA GLY A 206 30.35 14.08 35.90
C GLY A 206 29.74 12.71 36.24
N GLY A 207 30.62 11.74 36.47
CA GLY A 207 30.30 10.43 37.01
C GLY A 207 31.58 9.75 37.51
N SER A 208 31.77 9.73 38.83
CA SER A 208 32.87 9.05 39.51
C SER A 208 32.65 7.54 39.56
N PHE A 209 33.66 6.75 39.20
CA PHE A 209 34.29 5.71 40.03
C PHE A 209 35.10 4.75 39.15
N CYS A 210 36.41 4.70 39.36
CA CYS A 210 37.20 3.50 39.13
C CYS A 210 38.34 3.51 40.15
N THR A 211 38.11 2.90 41.31
CA THR A 211 39.18 2.47 42.20
C THR A 211 39.71 1.15 41.64
N ALA A 212 40.94 1.15 41.15
CA ALA A 212 41.70 -0.07 40.92
C ALA A 212 42.67 -0.23 42.10
N GLU A 213 42.43 -1.24 42.95
CA GLU A 213 43.47 -1.81 43.81
C GLU A 213 44.28 -2.83 43.01
N ALA A 214 45.52 -3.00 43.45
CA ALA A 214 46.65 -3.64 42.79
C ALA A 214 46.46 -5.12 42.41
#